data_AF-A0A3B1BBC8-F1
#
_entry.id   AF-A0A3B1BBC8-F1
#
_cell.length_a   1.000
_cell.length_b   1.000
_cell.length_c   1.000
_cell.angle_alpha   90.00
_cell.angle_beta   90.00
_cell.angle_gamma   90.00
#
_symmetry.space_group_name_H-M   'P 1'
#
loop_
_entity.id
_entity.type
_entity.pdbx_description
1 polymer ?
#
loop_
_entity_poly.entity_id
_entity_poly.type
_entity_poly.pdbx_seq_one_letter_code
_entity_poly.pdbx_strand_id
1 'polypeptide(L)'
;MHKIYFQGKNYPCRENETILQVFMRHGVTVPFSCGNGICHVCLQRCENGLIPPKAQKGLRETLKEKGYFLTCKCIPENDMKITLPRDADLFNRAVVYKKELLAPDVCRLLLEPATQLYYHAGQFINIRNQQGEMRSYSLSSVPQEDYFLEIHIKRVPNGVMSNWIFDDLSENDELEFQGAVGSNYYVPGEQHQPLLLIGTGTGLSPLLGIVRDALSSGHTGPIHLYHGSRHPHGLYLQPVLKQLSEQYDNFHPVSCVSGQAVPGSYRVGRANDIALANHTDLKGWRVYLCGHPKMVEDMQQATQAAGANPQEIHADPFWDWASVNNASQNDTDADTAERIRCAELRNYPDPDLELWKGLDEGRLLSKVLIDFYDHVYDDPLLSPFFEGATKQRLIEKQYNFMCQVLTGEDVYFGERPRSAHHWMVISDELLDHREALMESSLRRFGVPEYLVRRFRAIEEIYRKDIVKDKPWKKIVFGKELPVEGFDEMTMDDATLCDSCQQEILVGERVQYHVRLGKVYCKECRQDSTD
;
A
#
# COMPACT_ATOMS: atom_id res chain seq x y z
N MET A 1 22.55 8.50 -28.02
CA MET A 1 21.81 8.74 -26.77
C MET A 1 20.48 9.37 -27.12
N HIS A 2 19.38 8.69 -26.77
CA HIS A 2 18.03 9.15 -27.06
C HIS A 2 17.49 10.06 -25.96
N LYS A 3 16.51 10.89 -26.31
CA LYS A 3 15.84 11.81 -25.39
C LYS A 3 14.41 11.37 -25.15
N ILE A 4 14.02 11.36 -23.88
CA ILE A 4 12.64 11.15 -23.46
C ILE A 4 12.01 12.49 -23.14
N TYR A 5 10.90 12.81 -23.79
CA TYR A 5 10.11 14.01 -23.52
C TYR A 5 8.92 13.64 -22.65
N PHE A 6 8.84 14.19 -21.44
CA PHE A 6 7.76 13.90 -20.49
C PHE A 6 7.44 15.16 -19.67
N GLN A 7 6.15 15.49 -19.53
CA GLN A 7 5.67 16.67 -18.79
C GLN A 7 6.42 17.98 -19.12
N GLY A 8 6.67 18.23 -20.41
CA GLY A 8 7.34 19.44 -20.89
C GLY A 8 8.85 19.50 -20.64
N LYS A 9 9.46 18.45 -20.07
CA LYS A 9 10.91 18.32 -19.86
C LYS A 9 11.49 17.24 -20.77
N ASN A 10 12.81 17.29 -20.96
CA ASN A 10 13.54 16.25 -21.68
C ASN A 10 14.56 15.58 -20.75
N TYR A 11 14.68 14.26 -20.90
CA TYR A 11 15.51 13.41 -20.07
C TYR A 11 16.43 12.60 -20.97
N PRO A 12 17.76 12.84 -20.94
CA PRO A 12 18.70 12.06 -21.73
C PRO A 12 18.86 10.65 -21.16
N CYS A 13 18.82 9.65 -22.05
CA CYS A 13 19.02 8.23 -21.71
C CYS A 13 20.50 7.86 -21.73
N ARG A 14 20.90 7.00 -20.80
CA ARG A 14 22.17 6.25 -20.89
C ARG A 14 21.99 5.03 -21.78
N GLU A 15 23.12 4.43 -22.17
CA GLU A 15 23.11 3.18 -22.92
C GLU A 15 22.50 2.04 -22.09
N ASN A 16 21.66 1.20 -22.71
CA ASN A 16 20.95 0.07 -22.09
C ASN A 16 20.09 0.41 -20.86
N GLU A 17 19.70 1.68 -20.70
CA GLU A 17 18.86 2.15 -19.60
C GLU A 17 17.37 2.07 -19.99
N THR A 18 16.55 1.52 -19.10
CA THR A 18 15.10 1.51 -19.27
C THR A 18 14.51 2.89 -18.99
N ILE A 19 13.36 3.21 -19.59
CA ILE A 19 12.66 4.48 -19.32
C ILE A 19 12.32 4.65 -17.83
N LEU A 20 11.97 3.56 -17.12
CA LEU A 20 11.75 3.63 -15.68
C LEU A 20 13.02 4.08 -14.94
N GLN A 21 14.18 3.51 -15.28
CA GLN A 21 15.46 3.92 -14.68
C GLN A 21 15.81 5.38 -15.02
N VAL A 22 15.52 5.84 -16.25
CA VAL A 22 15.67 7.26 -16.63
C VAL A 22 14.84 8.15 -15.71
N PHE A 23 13.55 7.83 -15.51
CA PHE A 23 12.67 8.60 -14.64
C PHE A 23 13.16 8.63 -13.19
N MET A 24 13.52 7.47 -12.64
CA MET A 24 14.05 7.38 -11.27
C MET A 24 15.33 8.21 -11.09
N ARG A 25 16.28 8.09 -12.01
CA ARG A 25 17.57 8.80 -11.96
C ARG A 25 17.39 10.32 -11.99
N HIS A 26 16.34 10.80 -12.66
CA HIS A 26 16.02 12.23 -12.76
C HIS A 26 14.96 12.69 -11.75
N GLY A 27 14.59 11.85 -10.77
CA GLY A 27 13.60 12.18 -9.74
C GLY A 27 12.19 12.42 -10.27
N VAL A 28 11.84 11.81 -11.41
CA VAL A 28 10.50 11.87 -11.99
C VAL A 28 9.62 10.83 -11.32
N THR A 29 8.53 11.30 -10.71
CA THR A 29 7.56 10.42 -10.06
C THR A 29 6.63 9.80 -11.10
N VAL A 30 6.76 8.48 -11.28
CA VAL A 30 5.82 7.65 -12.04
C VAL A 30 5.46 6.42 -11.21
N PRO A 31 4.23 5.90 -11.34
CA PRO A 31 3.86 4.68 -10.64
C PRO A 31 4.69 3.48 -11.13
N PHE A 32 5.15 2.63 -10.23
CA PHE A 32 5.71 1.30 -10.54
C PHE A 32 5.60 0.38 -9.31
N SER A 33 5.76 -0.93 -9.49
CA SER A 33 5.79 -1.90 -8.38
C SER A 33 6.88 -2.96 -8.56
N CYS A 34 6.75 -3.90 -9.50
CA CYS A 34 7.70 -5.02 -9.61
C CYS A 34 9.01 -4.72 -10.36
N GLY A 35 9.05 -3.69 -11.20
CA GLY A 35 10.20 -3.40 -12.09
C GLY A 35 10.52 -4.47 -13.16
N ASN A 36 9.78 -5.58 -13.21
CA ASN A 36 10.08 -6.73 -14.07
C ASN A 36 9.02 -7.01 -15.16
N GLY A 37 8.14 -6.05 -15.44
CA GLY A 37 7.20 -6.11 -16.57
C GLY A 37 6.00 -7.03 -16.37
N ILE A 38 5.72 -7.46 -15.13
CA ILE A 38 4.61 -8.35 -14.78
C ILE A 38 3.43 -7.53 -14.24
N CYS A 39 3.69 -6.59 -13.32
CA CYS A 39 2.63 -5.89 -12.59
C CYS A 39 1.82 -4.87 -13.40
N HIS A 40 2.35 -4.40 -14.54
CA HIS A 40 1.77 -3.34 -15.36
C HIS A 40 1.54 -1.96 -14.70
N VAL A 41 1.86 -1.78 -13.41
CA VAL A 41 1.79 -0.48 -12.70
C VAL A 41 2.62 0.62 -13.39
N CYS A 42 3.71 0.26 -14.06
CA CYS A 42 4.61 1.18 -14.76
C CYS A 42 4.14 1.65 -16.15
N LEU A 43 2.89 1.36 -16.51
CA LEU A 43 2.30 1.71 -17.80
C LEU A 43 2.33 3.22 -18.02
N GLN A 44 2.80 3.62 -19.20
CA GLN A 44 2.74 4.98 -19.72
C GLN A 44 2.27 4.94 -21.17
N ARG A 45 1.92 6.11 -21.72
CA ARG A 45 1.45 6.23 -23.11
C ARG A 45 2.46 6.98 -23.95
N CYS A 46 2.79 6.44 -25.12
CA CYS A 46 3.66 7.09 -26.09
C CYS A 46 2.82 7.91 -27.08
N GLU A 47 3.09 9.20 -27.19
CA GLU A 47 2.47 10.07 -28.21
C GLU A 47 3.26 10.10 -29.51
N ASN A 48 4.58 9.96 -29.43
CA ASN A 48 5.48 9.99 -30.57
C ASN A 48 6.74 9.17 -30.26
N GLY A 49 7.22 8.43 -31.24
CA GLY A 49 8.36 7.52 -31.12
C GLY A 49 7.95 6.07 -31.36
N LEU A 50 8.93 5.23 -31.69
CA LEU A 50 8.71 3.79 -31.85
C LEU A 50 8.81 3.12 -30.49
N ILE A 51 7.75 2.40 -30.11
CA ILE A 51 7.71 1.56 -28.92
C ILE A 51 8.33 0.19 -29.27
N PRO A 52 9.41 -0.25 -28.61
CA PRO A 52 9.97 -1.57 -28.83
C PRO A 52 8.94 -2.66 -28.48
N PRO A 53 8.79 -3.72 -29.30
CA PRO A 53 7.82 -4.79 -29.03
C PRO A 53 7.96 -5.44 -27.64
N LYS A 54 9.19 -5.50 -27.12
CA LYS A 54 9.48 -6.01 -25.77
C LYS A 54 8.79 -5.19 -24.67
N ALA A 55 8.59 -3.89 -24.88
CA ALA A 55 7.92 -3.00 -23.92
C ALA A 55 6.40 -3.18 -23.88
N GLN A 56 5.81 -3.86 -24.87
CA GLN A 56 4.38 -4.15 -24.94
C GLN A 56 4.04 -5.62 -24.70
N LYS A 57 5.06 -6.45 -24.37
CA LYS A 57 4.86 -7.86 -24.07
C LYS A 57 3.95 -8.02 -22.85
N GLY A 58 2.90 -8.83 -22.98
CA GLY A 58 1.93 -9.10 -21.92
C GLY A 58 0.75 -8.10 -21.87
N LEU A 59 0.79 -7.01 -22.63
CA LEU A 59 -0.35 -6.08 -22.71
C LEU A 59 -1.48 -6.61 -23.60
N ARG A 60 -2.71 -6.24 -23.27
CA ARG A 60 -3.88 -6.44 -24.14
C ARG A 60 -3.71 -5.64 -25.42
N GLU A 61 -4.21 -6.18 -26.54
CA GLU A 61 -4.03 -5.54 -27.86
C GLU A 61 -4.62 -4.12 -27.92
N THR A 62 -5.78 -3.93 -27.28
CA THR A 62 -6.43 -2.61 -27.17
C THR A 62 -5.58 -1.55 -26.45
N LEU A 63 -4.71 -1.96 -25.52
CA LEU A 63 -3.76 -1.04 -24.88
C LEU A 63 -2.57 -0.76 -25.81
N LYS A 64 -2.09 -1.77 -26.54
CA LYS A 64 -0.98 -1.58 -27.50
C LYS A 64 -1.35 -0.61 -28.61
N GLU A 65 -2.54 -0.76 -29.18
CA GLU A 65 -3.10 0.12 -30.22
C GLU A 65 -3.24 1.57 -29.73
N LYS A 66 -3.55 1.76 -28.44
CA LYS A 66 -3.60 3.08 -27.79
C LYS A 66 -2.22 3.65 -27.43
N GLY A 67 -1.13 2.96 -27.78
CA GLY A 67 0.25 3.41 -27.53
C GLY A 67 0.73 3.19 -26.09
N TYR A 68 0.09 2.31 -25.32
CA TYR A 68 0.55 1.98 -23.97
C TYR A 68 1.75 1.04 -23.99
N PHE A 69 2.68 1.23 -23.05
CA PHE A 69 3.88 0.41 -22.91
C PHE A 69 4.43 0.41 -21.47
N LEU A 70 5.23 -0.61 -21.15
CA LEU A 70 5.87 -0.81 -19.86
C LEU A 70 7.21 -0.08 -19.80
N THR A 71 7.29 0.99 -19.01
CA THR A 71 8.53 1.78 -18.88
C THR A 71 9.71 0.96 -18.33
N CYS A 72 9.44 -0.04 -17.48
CA CYS A 72 10.46 -0.95 -16.93
C CYS A 72 11.03 -1.97 -17.94
N LYS A 73 10.41 -2.13 -19.11
CA LYS A 73 10.87 -3.01 -20.20
C LYS A 73 11.22 -2.26 -21.49
N CYS A 74 11.13 -0.93 -21.46
CA CYS A 74 11.41 -0.10 -22.62
C CYS A 74 12.82 0.46 -22.54
N ILE A 75 13.73 -0.10 -23.33
CA ILE A 75 15.00 0.56 -23.68
C ILE A 75 14.73 1.33 -24.98
N PRO A 76 14.81 2.67 -24.98
CA PRO A 76 14.43 3.47 -26.13
C PRO A 76 15.42 3.30 -27.29
N GLU A 77 14.89 3.10 -28.51
CA GLU A 77 15.68 2.99 -29.76
C GLU A 77 15.64 4.30 -30.58
N ASN A 78 14.88 5.28 -30.09
CA ASN A 78 14.63 6.59 -30.70
C ASN A 78 14.20 7.58 -29.61
N ASP A 79 14.12 8.86 -29.97
CA ASP A 79 13.54 9.88 -29.10
C ASP A 79 12.03 9.63 -28.96
N MET A 80 11.55 9.58 -27.71
CA MET A 80 10.14 9.25 -27.42
C MET A 80 9.48 10.37 -26.64
N LYS A 81 8.25 10.72 -27.01
CA LYS A 81 7.35 11.59 -26.25
C LYS A 81 6.36 10.75 -25.47
N ILE A 82 6.43 10.86 -24.15
CA ILE A 82 5.65 10.08 -23.19
C ILE A 82 4.63 11.00 -22.51
N THR A 83 3.44 10.47 -22.27
CA THR A 83 2.39 11.12 -21.48
C THR A 83 1.86 10.19 -20.41
N LEU A 84 1.22 10.81 -19.42
CA LEU A 84 0.53 10.09 -18.37
C LEU A 84 -0.56 9.19 -18.96
N PRO A 85 -0.81 8.03 -18.34
CA PRO A 85 -1.93 7.19 -18.71
C PRO A 85 -3.26 7.91 -18.47
N ARG A 86 -4.30 7.53 -19.22
CA ARG A 86 -5.66 7.97 -18.94
C ARG A 86 -6.31 6.97 -17.99
N ASP A 87 -6.88 7.46 -16.90
CA ASP A 87 -7.45 6.58 -15.88
C ASP A 87 -8.58 5.70 -16.42
N ALA A 88 -9.44 6.25 -17.28
CA ALA A 88 -10.53 5.52 -17.92
C ALA A 88 -10.08 4.35 -18.82
N ASP A 89 -8.81 4.30 -19.23
CA ASP A 89 -8.27 3.16 -20.00
C ASP A 89 -7.74 2.04 -19.10
N LEU A 90 -7.41 2.34 -17.84
CA LEU A 90 -6.59 1.47 -16.98
C LEU A 90 -7.29 1.02 -15.70
N PHE A 91 -8.18 1.84 -15.14
CA PHE A 91 -8.80 1.60 -13.85
C PHE A 91 -10.27 1.22 -13.99
N ASN A 92 -10.65 0.26 -13.16
CA ASN A 92 -12.02 -0.10 -12.86
C ASN A 92 -12.28 0.29 -11.41
N ARG A 93 -13.57 0.33 -11.03
CA ARG A 93 -13.98 0.64 -9.67
C ARG A 93 -14.62 -0.58 -9.02
N ALA A 94 -14.48 -0.69 -7.71
CA ALA A 94 -15.15 -1.70 -6.91
C ALA A 94 -15.55 -1.14 -5.55
N VAL A 95 -16.61 -1.72 -4.98
CA VAL A 95 -17.04 -1.47 -3.60
C VAL A 95 -16.50 -2.57 -2.70
N VAL A 96 -15.99 -2.22 -1.53
CA VAL A 96 -15.62 -3.18 -0.50
C VAL A 96 -16.89 -3.79 0.09
N TYR A 97 -17.28 -4.96 -0.38
CA TYR A 97 -18.46 -5.67 0.13
C TYR A 97 -18.21 -6.19 1.55
N LYS A 98 -17.03 -6.76 1.80
CA LYS A 98 -16.68 -7.33 3.10
C LYS A 98 -15.20 -7.23 3.40
N LYS A 99 -14.87 -6.95 4.67
CA LYS A 99 -13.51 -6.94 5.20
C LYS A 99 -13.41 -7.82 6.45
N GLU A 100 -12.55 -8.82 6.43
CA GLU A 100 -12.48 -9.82 7.50
C GLU A 100 -11.05 -10.22 7.83
N LEU A 101 -10.70 -10.29 9.12
CA LEU A 101 -9.41 -10.82 9.55
C LEU A 101 -9.41 -12.35 9.48
N LEU A 102 -8.55 -12.92 8.62
CA LEU A 102 -8.31 -14.36 8.53
C LEU A 102 -7.23 -14.82 9.53
N ALA A 103 -6.35 -13.90 9.93
CA ALA A 103 -5.32 -14.06 10.94
C ALA A 103 -4.96 -12.68 11.52
N PRO A 104 -4.16 -12.59 12.61
CA PRO A 104 -3.80 -11.29 13.21
C PRO A 104 -3.16 -10.30 12.23
N ASP A 105 -2.43 -10.79 11.23
CA ASP A 105 -1.74 -9.99 10.20
C ASP A 105 -2.25 -10.28 8.78
N VAL A 106 -3.39 -10.96 8.62
CA VAL A 106 -3.96 -11.28 7.29
C VAL A 106 -5.43 -10.88 7.23
N CYS A 107 -5.76 -10.02 6.27
CA CYS A 107 -7.12 -9.56 6.00
C CYS A 107 -7.61 -10.11 4.65
N ARG A 108 -8.85 -10.54 4.60
CA ARG A 108 -9.61 -10.81 3.37
C ARG A 108 -10.42 -9.59 3.00
N LEU A 109 -10.38 -9.22 1.71
CA LEU A 109 -11.36 -8.33 1.11
C LEU A 109 -12.18 -9.09 0.08
N LEU A 110 -13.49 -8.89 0.13
CA LEU A 110 -14.42 -9.23 -0.94
C LEU A 110 -14.83 -7.92 -1.62
N LEU A 111 -14.56 -7.81 -2.91
CA LEU A 111 -14.80 -6.61 -3.69
C LEU A 111 -15.90 -6.87 -4.73
N GLU A 112 -16.90 -5.99 -4.77
CA GLU A 112 -17.92 -5.98 -5.80
C GLU A 112 -17.47 -5.07 -6.94
N PRO A 113 -17.06 -5.61 -8.10
CA PRO A 113 -16.60 -4.77 -9.20
C PRO A 113 -17.80 -4.08 -9.87
N ALA A 114 -17.67 -2.78 -10.16
CA ALA A 114 -18.71 -1.99 -10.82
C ALA A 114 -19.04 -2.52 -12.25
N THR A 115 -18.08 -3.21 -12.87
CA THR A 115 -18.23 -3.88 -14.15
C THR A 115 -17.62 -5.28 -14.09
N GLN A 116 -18.19 -6.23 -14.82
CA GLN A 116 -17.66 -7.58 -14.86
C GLN A 116 -16.19 -7.61 -15.32
N LEU A 117 -15.34 -8.22 -14.50
CA LEU A 117 -13.94 -8.39 -14.79
C LEU A 117 -13.69 -9.76 -15.44
N TYR A 118 -13.02 -9.78 -16.58
CA TYR A 118 -12.48 -11.02 -17.15
C TYR A 118 -11.11 -11.30 -16.55
N TYR A 119 -10.98 -12.43 -15.84
CA TYR A 119 -9.76 -12.86 -15.18
C TYR A 119 -9.68 -14.38 -15.04
N HIS A 120 -8.50 -14.89 -14.69
CA HIS A 120 -8.30 -16.27 -14.24
C HIS A 120 -7.88 -16.28 -12.77
N ALA A 121 -8.29 -17.32 -12.03
CA ALA A 121 -7.87 -17.49 -10.64
C ALA A 121 -6.34 -17.61 -10.56
N GLY A 122 -5.72 -16.86 -9.64
CA GLY A 122 -4.26 -16.73 -9.53
C GLY A 122 -3.65 -15.50 -10.23
N GLN A 123 -4.38 -14.83 -11.12
CA GLN A 123 -4.02 -13.48 -11.57
C GLN A 123 -4.14 -12.46 -10.43
N PHE A 124 -3.63 -11.24 -10.62
CA PHE A 124 -3.72 -10.19 -9.61
C PHE A 124 -4.30 -8.89 -10.18
N ILE A 125 -4.82 -8.07 -9.27
CA ILE A 125 -5.25 -6.69 -9.51
C ILE A 125 -4.32 -5.73 -8.78
N ASN A 126 -4.18 -4.51 -9.29
CA ASN A 126 -3.43 -3.44 -8.65
C ASN A 126 -4.42 -2.46 -8.02
N ILE A 127 -4.51 -2.42 -6.69
CA ILE A 127 -5.36 -1.47 -5.98
C ILE A 127 -4.63 -0.12 -5.91
N ARG A 128 -5.36 0.97 -6.16
CA ARG A 128 -4.92 2.35 -5.99
C ARG A 128 -5.58 2.95 -4.74
N ASN A 129 -4.79 3.53 -3.84
CA ASN A 129 -5.34 4.29 -2.71
C ASN A 129 -5.49 5.77 -3.07
N GLN A 130 -6.09 6.55 -2.15
CA GLN A 130 -6.33 8.00 -2.34
C GLN A 130 -5.06 8.84 -2.53
N GLN A 131 -3.89 8.33 -2.15
CA GLN A 131 -2.59 9.00 -2.33
C GLN A 131 -1.93 8.64 -3.67
N GLY A 132 -2.60 7.82 -4.50
CA GLY A 132 -2.06 7.33 -5.78
C GLY A 132 -1.07 6.17 -5.65
N GLU A 133 -0.83 5.65 -4.45
CA GLU A 133 -0.01 4.46 -4.25
C GLU A 133 -0.73 3.25 -4.83
N MET A 134 0.02 2.39 -5.53
CA MET A 134 -0.52 1.17 -6.14
C MET A 134 0.23 -0.07 -5.72
N ARG A 135 -0.49 -1.13 -5.35
CA ARG A 135 0.09 -2.44 -5.03
C ARG A 135 -0.74 -3.57 -5.61
N SER A 136 -0.05 -4.66 -5.95
CA SER A 136 -0.63 -5.86 -6.54
C SER A 136 -1.14 -6.82 -5.46
N TYR A 137 -2.34 -7.36 -5.67
CA TYR A 137 -2.96 -8.38 -4.80
C TYR A 137 -3.57 -9.49 -5.65
N SER A 138 -3.13 -10.73 -5.41
CA SER A 138 -3.53 -11.89 -6.22
C SER A 138 -4.90 -12.43 -5.83
N LEU A 139 -5.73 -12.66 -6.84
CA LEU A 139 -7.11 -13.10 -6.77
C LEU A 139 -7.18 -14.57 -6.35
N SER A 140 -7.93 -14.80 -5.27
CA SER A 140 -8.29 -16.13 -4.76
C SER A 140 -9.65 -16.61 -5.30
N SER A 141 -10.47 -15.67 -5.79
CA SER A 141 -11.79 -15.98 -6.35
C SER A 141 -11.70 -16.69 -7.70
N VAL A 142 -12.70 -17.51 -8.01
CA VAL A 142 -12.87 -18.21 -9.29
C VAL A 142 -14.05 -17.55 -10.03
N PRO A 143 -13.84 -16.96 -11.22
CA PRO A 143 -14.86 -16.13 -11.89
C PRO A 143 -16.18 -16.85 -12.20
N GLN A 144 -16.16 -18.17 -12.33
CA GLN A 144 -17.36 -18.98 -12.63
C GLN A 144 -18.11 -19.43 -11.36
N GLU A 145 -17.48 -19.34 -10.19
CA GLU A 145 -18.05 -19.75 -8.91
C GLU A 145 -18.39 -18.58 -8.00
N ASP A 146 -17.56 -17.53 -8.03
CA ASP A 146 -17.60 -16.43 -7.09
C ASP A 146 -18.07 -15.15 -7.76
N TYR A 147 -19.03 -14.47 -7.12
CA TYR A 147 -19.50 -13.16 -7.55
C TYR A 147 -18.50 -12.03 -7.22
N PHE A 148 -17.90 -12.09 -6.03
CA PHE A 148 -16.95 -11.07 -5.57
C PHE A 148 -15.52 -11.42 -5.98
N LEU A 149 -14.71 -10.38 -6.21
CA LEU A 149 -13.26 -10.54 -6.28
C LEU A 149 -12.72 -10.74 -4.87
N GLU A 150 -12.02 -11.84 -4.62
CA GLU A 150 -11.44 -12.16 -3.31
C GLU A 150 -9.93 -12.02 -3.33
N ILE A 151 -9.38 -11.27 -2.37
CA ILE A 151 -7.93 -11.10 -2.18
C ILE A 151 -7.56 -11.24 -0.70
N HIS A 152 -6.36 -11.77 -0.43
CA HIS A 152 -5.79 -11.83 0.93
C HIS A 152 -4.57 -10.93 1.05
N ILE A 153 -4.64 -9.99 1.99
CA ILE A 153 -3.65 -8.96 2.22
C ILE A 153 -2.93 -9.25 3.52
N LYS A 154 -1.61 -9.30 3.45
CA LYS A 154 -0.77 -9.35 4.64
C LYS A 154 -0.48 -7.92 5.11
N ARG A 155 -0.61 -7.66 6.41
CA ARG A 155 -0.13 -6.41 7.01
C ARG A 155 1.40 -6.40 6.96
N VAL A 156 1.96 -5.45 6.22
CA VAL A 156 3.41 -5.22 6.16
C VAL A 156 3.76 -4.09 7.11
N PRO A 157 4.73 -4.26 8.03
CA PRO A 157 5.21 -3.18 8.88
C PRO A 157 5.60 -1.96 8.03
N ASN A 158 5.09 -0.78 8.40
CA ASN A 158 5.31 0.49 7.68
C ASN A 158 4.86 0.51 6.21
N GLY A 159 4.10 -0.50 5.74
CA GLY A 159 3.60 -0.57 4.38
C GLY A 159 2.44 0.38 4.15
N VAL A 160 2.58 1.34 3.23
CA VAL A 160 1.55 2.38 2.97
C VAL A 160 0.20 1.77 2.60
N MET A 161 0.17 0.87 1.60
CA MET A 161 -1.08 0.26 1.14
C MET A 161 -1.68 -0.71 2.17
N SER A 162 -0.87 -1.61 2.74
CA SER A 162 -1.41 -2.63 3.65
C SER A 162 -1.93 -2.04 4.96
N ASN A 163 -1.32 -0.99 5.50
CA ASN A 163 -1.83 -0.35 6.71
C ASN A 163 -3.08 0.47 6.41
N TRP A 164 -3.14 1.18 5.27
CA TRP A 164 -4.38 1.82 4.81
C TRP A 164 -5.54 0.82 4.66
N ILE A 165 -5.29 -0.34 4.04
CA ILE A 165 -6.30 -1.40 3.92
C ILE A 165 -6.76 -1.89 5.30
N PHE A 166 -5.88 -1.98 6.30
CA PHE A 166 -6.21 -2.48 7.63
C PHE A 166 -6.89 -1.44 8.52
N ASP A 167 -6.44 -0.19 8.48
CA ASP A 167 -6.78 0.83 9.47
C ASP A 167 -7.83 1.83 8.95
N ASP A 168 -7.81 2.16 7.65
CA ASP A 168 -8.66 3.22 7.09
C ASP A 168 -9.78 2.68 6.18
N LEU A 169 -9.49 1.67 5.34
CA LEU A 169 -10.46 1.12 4.39
C LEU A 169 -11.57 0.35 5.10
N SER A 170 -12.82 0.69 4.84
CA SER A 170 -14.01 0.13 5.48
C SER A 170 -14.93 -0.55 4.47
N GLU A 171 -15.87 -1.36 4.97
CA GLU A 171 -16.95 -1.89 4.14
C GLU A 171 -17.80 -0.75 3.59
N ASN A 172 -18.28 -0.89 2.35
CA ASN A 172 -18.97 0.10 1.53
C ASN A 172 -18.09 1.23 0.96
N ASP A 173 -16.80 1.27 1.26
CA ASP A 173 -15.89 2.19 0.58
C ASP A 173 -15.71 1.79 -0.89
N GLU A 174 -15.57 2.79 -1.75
CA GLU A 174 -15.19 2.62 -3.15
C GLU A 174 -13.66 2.67 -3.28
N LEU A 175 -13.11 1.77 -4.10
CA LEU A 175 -11.70 1.79 -4.48
C LEU A 175 -11.52 1.59 -5.98
N GLU A 176 -10.36 1.99 -6.47
CA GLU A 176 -9.98 1.81 -7.85
C GLU A 176 -8.93 0.71 -7.98
N PHE A 177 -9.03 -0.06 -9.06
CA PHE A 177 -8.05 -1.08 -9.36
C PHE A 177 -7.79 -1.22 -10.86
N GLN A 178 -6.55 -1.59 -11.19
CA GLN A 178 -6.13 -1.95 -12.54
C GLN A 178 -5.99 -3.48 -12.65
N GLY A 179 -6.32 -4.04 -13.81
CA GLY A 179 -6.11 -5.46 -14.12
C GLY A 179 -7.40 -6.16 -14.55
N ALA A 180 -7.52 -7.49 -14.41
CA ALA A 180 -6.51 -8.43 -13.88
C ALA A 180 -5.33 -8.66 -14.84
N VAL A 181 -4.16 -8.97 -14.27
CA VAL A 181 -2.90 -9.24 -14.99
C VAL A 181 -2.14 -10.41 -14.35
N GLY A 182 -1.08 -10.88 -15.00
CA GLY A 182 -0.27 -12.01 -14.55
C GLY A 182 -0.55 -13.31 -15.31
N SER A 183 0.41 -14.24 -15.25
CA SER A 183 0.40 -15.50 -16.00
C SER A 183 0.44 -16.75 -15.11
N ASN A 184 0.23 -16.57 -13.80
CA ASN A 184 0.24 -17.63 -12.81
C ASN A 184 -1.20 -18.08 -12.54
N TYR A 185 -1.77 -18.85 -13.46
CA TYR A 185 -3.16 -19.34 -13.37
C TYR A 185 -3.28 -20.74 -13.97
N TYR A 186 -4.40 -21.42 -13.67
CA TYR A 186 -4.70 -22.73 -14.22
C TYR A 186 -5.24 -22.62 -15.65
N VAL A 187 -4.75 -23.49 -16.54
CA VAL A 187 -5.29 -23.63 -17.90
C VAL A 187 -5.86 -25.05 -18.03
N PRO A 188 -7.18 -25.20 -18.22
CA PRO A 188 -7.80 -26.48 -18.50
C PRO A 188 -7.28 -27.10 -19.80
N GLY A 189 -7.19 -28.44 -19.84
CA GLY A 189 -6.81 -29.19 -21.05
C GLY A 189 -6.04 -30.47 -20.74
N GLU A 190 -5.21 -30.44 -19.69
CA GLU A 190 -4.39 -31.58 -19.26
C GLU A 190 -4.86 -32.06 -17.88
N GLN A 191 -6.07 -32.62 -17.82
CA GLN A 191 -6.77 -32.94 -16.57
C GLN A 191 -6.05 -33.96 -15.68
N HIS A 192 -5.11 -34.74 -16.21
CA HIS A 192 -4.37 -35.76 -15.46
C HIS A 192 -2.97 -35.30 -15.02
N GLN A 193 -2.52 -34.11 -15.45
CA GLN A 193 -1.17 -33.63 -15.21
C GLN A 193 -0.97 -33.29 -13.72
N PRO A 194 -0.01 -33.91 -13.01
CA PRO A 194 0.23 -33.61 -11.60
C PRO A 194 0.56 -32.14 -11.35
N LEU A 195 -0.05 -31.56 -10.32
CA LEU A 195 0.17 -30.16 -9.91
C LEU A 195 0.95 -30.10 -8.60
N LEU A 196 2.01 -29.31 -8.56
CA LEU A 196 2.74 -28.95 -7.35
C LEU A 196 2.61 -27.45 -7.08
N LEU A 197 1.97 -27.10 -5.98
CA LEU A 197 1.75 -25.72 -5.56
C LEU A 197 2.51 -25.44 -4.27
N ILE A 198 3.31 -24.37 -4.23
CA ILE A 198 4.11 -24.01 -3.05
C ILE A 198 3.91 -22.53 -2.74
N GLY A 199 3.33 -22.25 -1.58
CA GLY A 199 2.95 -20.92 -1.14
C GLY A 199 3.52 -20.57 0.23
N THR A 200 4.01 -19.34 0.42
CA THR A 200 4.38 -18.83 1.76
C THR A 200 3.51 -17.66 2.18
N GLY A 201 2.98 -17.68 3.41
CA GLY A 201 2.13 -16.60 3.94
C GLY A 201 0.90 -16.37 3.06
N THR A 202 0.68 -15.13 2.59
CA THR A 202 -0.41 -14.80 1.68
C THR A 202 -0.24 -15.35 0.26
N GLY A 203 0.88 -16.01 -0.05
CA GLY A 203 1.03 -16.81 -1.28
C GLY A 203 -0.02 -17.92 -1.40
N LEU A 204 -0.71 -18.28 -0.31
CA LEU A 204 -1.90 -19.14 -0.38
C LEU A 204 -3.06 -18.53 -1.19
N SER A 205 -3.20 -17.20 -1.23
CA SER A 205 -4.32 -16.51 -1.94
C SER A 205 -4.46 -16.96 -3.40
N PRO A 206 -3.46 -16.75 -4.28
CA PRO A 206 -3.56 -17.19 -5.67
C PRO A 206 -3.63 -18.71 -5.81
N LEU A 207 -2.89 -19.45 -4.96
CA LEU A 207 -2.84 -20.92 -5.06
C LEU A 207 -4.18 -21.58 -4.72
N LEU A 208 -4.91 -21.05 -3.73
CA LEU A 208 -6.25 -21.54 -3.42
C LEU A 208 -7.20 -21.32 -4.59
N GLY A 209 -7.12 -20.18 -5.28
CA GLY A 209 -7.87 -19.92 -6.50
C GLY A 209 -7.54 -20.92 -7.61
N ILE A 210 -6.24 -21.17 -7.85
CA ILE A 210 -5.76 -22.14 -8.85
C ILE A 210 -6.25 -23.55 -8.52
N VAL A 211 -6.20 -23.98 -7.26
CA VAL A 211 -6.71 -25.28 -6.81
C VAL A 211 -8.21 -25.40 -7.08
N ARG A 212 -9.00 -24.38 -6.69
CA ARG A 212 -10.45 -24.38 -6.90
C ARG A 212 -10.81 -24.38 -8.39
N ASP A 213 -10.12 -23.60 -9.20
CA ASP A 213 -10.31 -23.54 -10.66
C ASP A 213 -9.96 -24.89 -11.32
N ALA A 214 -8.87 -25.53 -10.89
CA ALA A 214 -8.51 -26.87 -11.37
C ALA A 214 -9.57 -27.92 -11.02
N LEU A 215 -9.99 -27.97 -9.75
CA LEU A 215 -10.98 -28.94 -9.26
C LEU A 215 -12.34 -28.77 -9.95
N SER A 216 -12.83 -27.53 -10.06
CA SER A 216 -14.11 -27.22 -10.73
C SER A 216 -14.08 -27.47 -12.24
N SER A 217 -12.90 -27.34 -12.85
CA SER A 217 -12.65 -27.71 -14.25
C SER A 217 -12.50 -29.23 -14.49
N GLY A 218 -12.74 -30.06 -13.48
CA GLY A 218 -12.69 -31.52 -13.57
C GLY A 218 -11.27 -32.08 -13.64
N HIS A 219 -10.28 -31.40 -13.05
CA HIS A 219 -8.92 -31.94 -12.93
C HIS A 219 -8.92 -33.19 -12.04
N THR A 220 -8.31 -34.27 -12.52
CA THR A 220 -8.26 -35.59 -11.87
C THR A 220 -6.85 -36.02 -11.48
N GLY A 221 -5.81 -35.37 -12.02
CA GLY A 221 -4.43 -35.53 -11.58
C GLY A 221 -4.24 -35.12 -10.11
N PRO A 222 -3.18 -35.62 -9.45
CA PRO A 222 -2.90 -35.26 -8.06
C PRO A 222 -2.49 -33.79 -7.94
N ILE A 223 -3.04 -33.10 -6.94
CA ILE A 223 -2.80 -31.69 -6.63
C ILE A 223 -2.16 -31.61 -5.24
N HIS A 224 -0.86 -31.34 -5.19
CA HIS A 224 -0.12 -31.19 -3.94
C HIS A 224 0.07 -29.71 -3.62
N LEU A 225 -0.51 -29.23 -2.51
CA LEU A 225 -0.35 -27.85 -2.05
C LEU A 225 0.48 -27.83 -0.77
N TYR A 226 1.62 -27.14 -0.79
CA TYR A 226 2.44 -26.89 0.39
C TYR A 226 2.31 -25.42 0.82
N HIS A 227 1.72 -25.18 1.99
CA HIS A 227 1.58 -23.84 2.57
C HIS A 227 2.53 -23.63 3.75
N GLY A 228 3.47 -22.70 3.60
CA GLY A 228 4.50 -22.40 4.59
C GLY A 228 4.27 -21.11 5.36
N SER A 229 4.50 -21.14 6.66
CA SER A 229 4.58 -19.95 7.51
C SER A 229 5.70 -20.10 8.56
N ARG A 230 6.24 -18.97 9.04
CA ARG A 230 7.16 -18.99 10.19
C ARG A 230 6.43 -19.35 11.48
N HIS A 231 5.18 -18.90 11.62
CA HIS A 231 4.38 -19.07 12.83
C HIS A 231 3.04 -19.75 12.51
N PRO A 232 2.47 -20.54 13.43
CA PRO A 232 1.18 -21.22 13.20
C PRO A 232 0.04 -20.30 12.78
N HIS A 233 -0.03 -19.08 13.33
CA HIS A 233 -1.10 -18.12 12.98
C HIS A 233 -1.07 -17.66 11.52
N GLY A 234 0.08 -17.76 10.84
CA GLY A 234 0.18 -17.44 9.41
C GLY A 234 -0.32 -18.56 8.49
N LEU A 235 -0.68 -19.72 9.05
CA LEU A 235 -1.38 -20.79 8.36
C LEU A 235 -2.90 -20.56 8.49
N TYR A 236 -3.41 -19.60 7.72
CA TYR A 236 -4.84 -19.26 7.72
C TYR A 236 -5.63 -20.21 6.79
N LEU A 237 -6.97 -20.21 6.89
CA LEU A 237 -7.90 -21.05 6.10
C LEU A 237 -7.68 -22.58 6.18
N GLN A 238 -7.07 -23.08 7.25
CA GLN A 238 -6.89 -24.53 7.45
C GLN A 238 -8.20 -25.34 7.40
N PRO A 239 -9.33 -24.86 7.96
CA PRO A 239 -10.60 -25.57 7.83
C PRO A 239 -11.06 -25.72 6.37
N VAL A 240 -10.84 -24.69 5.53
CA VAL A 240 -11.21 -24.71 4.10
C VAL A 240 -10.34 -25.72 3.35
N LEU A 241 -9.03 -25.73 3.59
CA LEU A 241 -8.12 -26.70 2.97
C LEU A 241 -8.49 -28.13 3.36
N LYS A 242 -8.83 -28.36 4.63
CA LYS A 242 -9.27 -29.66 5.12
C LYS A 242 -10.56 -30.10 4.44
N GLN A 243 -11.56 -29.23 4.37
CA GLN A 243 -12.83 -29.52 3.71
C GLN A 243 -12.64 -29.88 2.23
N LEU A 244 -11.80 -29.14 1.49
CA LEU A 244 -11.47 -29.47 0.11
C LEU A 244 -10.80 -30.84 0.00
N SER A 245 -9.89 -31.20 0.91
CA SER A 245 -9.23 -32.51 0.88
C SER A 245 -10.14 -33.68 1.26
N GLU A 246 -11.19 -33.43 2.06
CA GLU A 246 -12.22 -34.42 2.36
C GLU A 246 -13.22 -34.59 1.21
N GLN A 247 -13.37 -33.57 0.36
CA GLN A 247 -14.26 -33.57 -0.80
C GLN A 247 -13.60 -34.15 -2.06
N TYR A 248 -12.29 -33.94 -2.24
CA TYR A 248 -11.55 -34.31 -3.44
C TYR A 248 -10.37 -35.21 -3.11
N ASP A 249 -10.47 -36.49 -3.49
CA ASP A 249 -9.43 -37.50 -3.21
C ASP A 249 -8.06 -37.18 -3.85
N ASN A 250 -8.04 -36.39 -4.92
CA ASN A 250 -6.84 -35.96 -5.61
C ASN A 250 -6.22 -34.67 -5.06
N PHE A 251 -6.77 -34.06 -4.01
CA PHE A 251 -6.21 -32.86 -3.39
C PHE A 251 -5.49 -33.16 -2.08
N HIS A 252 -4.23 -32.74 -1.99
CA HIS A 252 -3.32 -33.07 -0.90
C HIS A 252 -2.66 -31.80 -0.31
N PRO A 253 -3.34 -31.10 0.61
CA PRO A 253 -2.76 -29.94 1.31
C PRO A 253 -1.80 -30.37 2.42
N VAL A 254 -0.68 -29.66 2.52
CA VAL A 254 0.37 -29.86 3.53
C VAL A 254 0.76 -28.51 4.11
N SER A 255 0.50 -28.34 5.40
CA SER A 255 0.80 -27.10 6.11
C SER A 255 2.11 -27.23 6.90
N CYS A 256 3.02 -26.28 6.71
CA CYS A 256 4.40 -26.34 7.20
C CYS A 256 4.75 -25.12 8.06
N VAL A 257 5.32 -25.36 9.24
CA VAL A 257 5.79 -24.32 10.17
C VAL A 257 7.30 -24.46 10.36
N SER A 258 8.04 -23.38 10.08
CA SER A 258 9.50 -23.36 10.22
C SER A 258 10.01 -22.76 11.53
N GLY A 259 9.13 -22.13 12.33
CA GLY A 259 9.49 -21.52 13.62
C GLY A 259 9.45 -22.49 14.80
N GLN A 260 9.56 -21.94 16.01
CA GLN A 260 9.47 -22.72 17.26
C GLN A 260 8.00 -23.03 17.62
N ALA A 261 7.77 -24.08 18.41
CA ALA A 261 6.45 -24.53 18.88
C ALA A 261 5.47 -24.91 17.75
N VAL A 262 5.77 -26.01 17.04
CA VAL A 262 4.93 -26.54 15.96
C VAL A 262 3.86 -27.50 16.54
N PRO A 263 2.56 -27.20 16.40
CA PRO A 263 1.49 -28.16 16.70
C PRO A 263 1.66 -29.46 15.90
N GLY A 264 1.34 -30.60 16.52
CA GLY A 264 1.52 -31.93 15.90
C GLY A 264 0.73 -32.15 14.59
N SER A 265 -0.26 -31.31 14.30
CA SER A 265 -1.02 -31.32 13.04
C SER A 265 -0.27 -30.71 11.85
N TYR A 266 0.88 -30.07 12.06
CA TYR A 266 1.66 -29.40 11.01
C TYR A 266 3.02 -30.05 10.81
N ARG A 267 3.55 -29.95 9.59
CA ARG A 267 4.91 -30.39 9.30
C ARG A 267 5.93 -29.38 9.82
N VAL A 268 6.98 -29.88 10.46
CA VAL A 268 8.10 -29.06 10.93
C VAL A 268 9.06 -28.83 9.77
N GLY A 269 9.33 -27.57 9.45
CA GLY A 269 10.26 -27.18 8.39
C GLY A 269 9.64 -26.20 7.39
N ARG A 270 10.43 -25.83 6.37
CA ARG A 270 9.94 -24.94 5.31
C ARG A 270 9.17 -25.76 4.27
N ALA A 271 8.10 -25.17 3.74
CA ALA A 271 7.23 -25.80 2.75
C ALA A 271 8.00 -26.29 1.51
N ASN A 272 8.93 -25.48 1.02
CA ASN A 272 9.74 -25.76 -0.15
C ASN A 272 10.68 -26.97 0.06
N ASP A 273 11.30 -27.08 1.24
CA ASP A 273 12.22 -28.19 1.56
C ASP A 273 11.45 -29.53 1.64
N ILE A 274 10.28 -29.50 2.28
CA ILE A 274 9.43 -30.68 2.43
C ILE A 274 8.85 -31.12 1.08
N ALA A 275 8.43 -30.17 0.24
CA ALA A 275 7.93 -30.46 -1.10
C ALA A 275 8.98 -31.19 -1.95
N LEU A 276 10.22 -30.70 -1.97
CA LEU A 276 11.31 -31.32 -2.74
C LEU A 276 11.73 -32.68 -2.19
N ALA A 277 11.68 -32.86 -0.86
CA ALA A 277 11.94 -34.16 -0.25
C ALA A 277 10.89 -35.21 -0.65
N ASN A 278 9.63 -34.79 -0.81
CA ASN A 278 8.52 -35.67 -1.19
C ASN A 278 8.42 -35.90 -2.71
N HIS A 279 8.89 -34.94 -3.52
CA HIS A 279 8.73 -34.94 -4.97
C HIS A 279 10.08 -34.68 -5.66
N THR A 280 10.89 -35.74 -5.79
CA THR A 280 12.26 -35.66 -6.33
C THR A 280 12.34 -35.75 -7.86
N ASP A 281 11.25 -36.17 -8.53
CA ASP A 281 11.12 -36.20 -9.99
C ASP A 281 9.83 -35.46 -10.38
N LEU A 282 10.00 -34.35 -11.08
CA LEU A 282 8.92 -33.46 -11.52
C LEU A 282 8.73 -33.50 -13.04
N LYS A 283 9.22 -34.53 -13.73
CA LYS A 283 9.00 -34.68 -15.17
C LYS A 283 7.50 -34.80 -15.47
N GLY A 284 7.01 -33.89 -16.31
CA GLY A 284 5.59 -33.83 -16.68
C GLY A 284 4.69 -33.16 -15.64
N TRP A 285 5.24 -32.63 -14.54
CA TRP A 285 4.48 -31.89 -13.55
C TRP A 285 4.32 -30.43 -13.98
N ARG A 286 3.24 -29.81 -13.51
CA ARG A 286 3.06 -28.36 -13.53
C ARG A 286 3.26 -27.79 -12.13
N VAL A 287 4.02 -26.71 -12.03
CA VAL A 287 4.47 -26.13 -10.77
C VAL A 287 3.96 -24.70 -10.64
N TYR A 288 3.39 -24.35 -9.48
CA TYR A 288 2.93 -23.01 -9.13
C TYR A 288 3.62 -22.52 -7.85
N LEU A 289 4.32 -21.39 -7.92
CA LEU A 289 5.15 -20.86 -6.83
C LEU A 289 4.69 -19.46 -6.45
N CYS A 290 4.32 -19.21 -5.20
CA CYS A 290 3.78 -17.92 -4.77
C CYS A 290 4.32 -17.47 -3.40
N GLY A 291 4.68 -16.20 -3.28
CA GLY A 291 5.08 -15.61 -2.00
C GLY A 291 6.47 -14.97 -2.03
N HIS A 292 7.30 -15.23 -1.02
CA HIS A 292 8.55 -14.48 -0.85
C HIS A 292 9.49 -14.64 -2.08
N PRO A 293 10.04 -13.56 -2.67
CA PRO A 293 10.80 -13.63 -3.92
C PRO A 293 11.94 -14.64 -3.89
N LYS A 294 12.73 -14.65 -2.80
CA LYS A 294 13.82 -15.63 -2.63
C LYS A 294 13.35 -17.09 -2.68
N MET A 295 12.21 -17.40 -2.05
CA MET A 295 11.65 -18.75 -2.07
C MET A 295 11.23 -19.13 -3.50
N VAL A 296 10.58 -18.21 -4.21
CA VAL A 296 10.15 -18.41 -5.60
C VAL A 296 11.37 -18.65 -6.50
N GLU A 297 12.39 -17.81 -6.43
CA GLU A 297 13.63 -17.94 -7.22
C GLU A 297 14.34 -19.28 -6.96
N ASP A 298 14.53 -19.64 -5.68
CA ASP A 298 15.18 -20.89 -5.28
C ASP A 298 14.38 -22.10 -5.80
N MET A 299 13.04 -22.03 -5.73
CA MET A 299 12.19 -23.12 -6.18
C MET A 299 12.06 -23.24 -7.68
N GLN A 300 12.14 -22.14 -8.45
CA GLN A 300 12.22 -22.24 -9.91
C GLN A 300 13.44 -23.05 -10.33
N GLN A 301 14.61 -22.77 -9.72
CA GLN A 301 15.84 -23.51 -10.01
C GLN A 301 15.75 -24.97 -9.54
N ALA A 302 15.28 -25.19 -8.31
CA ALA A 302 15.23 -26.53 -7.73
C ALA A 302 14.23 -27.46 -8.44
N THR A 303 13.06 -26.95 -8.82
CA THR A 303 12.05 -27.76 -9.53
C THR A 303 12.45 -28.05 -10.97
N GLN A 304 13.14 -27.11 -11.64
CA GLN A 304 13.76 -27.37 -12.93
C GLN A 304 14.86 -28.44 -12.82
N ALA A 305 15.71 -28.37 -11.79
CA ALA A 305 16.72 -29.39 -11.53
C ALA A 305 16.12 -30.78 -11.23
N ALA A 306 14.93 -30.82 -10.63
CA ALA A 306 14.13 -32.04 -10.43
C ALA A 306 13.39 -32.51 -11.69
N GLY A 307 13.52 -31.84 -12.84
CA GLY A 307 13.01 -32.30 -14.13
C GLY A 307 11.73 -31.63 -14.63
N ALA A 308 11.19 -30.63 -13.92
CA ALA A 308 10.04 -29.86 -14.41
C ALA A 308 10.40 -29.10 -15.69
N ASN A 309 9.46 -29.05 -16.65
CA ASN A 309 9.61 -28.23 -17.85
C ASN A 309 9.55 -26.74 -17.45
N PRO A 310 10.53 -25.89 -17.82
CA PRO A 310 10.49 -24.46 -17.50
C PRO A 310 9.23 -23.72 -17.96
N GLN A 311 8.56 -24.22 -19.00
CA GLN A 311 7.28 -23.64 -19.47
C GLN A 311 6.09 -23.98 -18.57
N GLU A 312 6.21 -25.02 -17.76
CA GLU A 312 5.21 -25.49 -16.79
C GLU A 312 5.53 -25.01 -15.36
N ILE A 313 6.52 -24.13 -15.18
CA ILE A 313 6.85 -23.50 -13.90
C ILE A 313 6.30 -22.08 -13.91
N HIS A 314 5.21 -21.88 -13.17
CA HIS A 314 4.52 -20.62 -13.00
C HIS A 314 4.87 -20.00 -11.65
N ALA A 315 5.11 -18.69 -11.63
CA ALA A 315 5.64 -18.00 -10.46
C ALA A 315 4.99 -16.62 -10.27
N ASP A 316 4.67 -16.31 -9.02
CA ASP A 316 4.18 -15.02 -8.56
C ASP A 316 4.96 -14.54 -7.31
N PRO A 317 6.15 -13.94 -7.50
CA PRO A 317 6.95 -13.40 -6.41
C PRO A 317 6.39 -12.07 -5.88
N PHE A 318 6.20 -11.99 -4.57
CA PHE A 318 5.65 -10.83 -3.87
C PHE A 318 6.78 -9.89 -3.43
N TRP A 319 7.16 -8.98 -4.32
CA TRP A 319 8.24 -8.03 -4.08
C TRP A 319 7.89 -6.99 -3.01
N ASP A 320 8.74 -6.87 -2.00
CA ASP A 320 8.81 -5.69 -1.14
C ASP A 320 9.95 -4.81 -1.65
N TRP A 321 9.69 -3.52 -1.86
CA TRP A 321 10.69 -2.57 -2.36
C TRP A 321 11.92 -2.48 -1.43
N ALA A 322 11.74 -2.67 -0.12
CA ALA A 322 12.86 -2.72 0.82
C ALA A 322 13.84 -3.88 0.52
N SER A 323 13.37 -4.99 -0.08
CA SER A 323 14.22 -6.13 -0.45
C SER A 323 14.93 -5.95 -1.80
N VAL A 324 14.36 -5.16 -2.73
CA VAL A 324 14.94 -4.90 -4.05
C VAL A 324 16.20 -4.01 -3.96
N ASN A 325 16.25 -3.09 -2.99
CA ASN A 325 17.43 -2.22 -2.79
C ASN A 325 18.61 -2.92 -2.09
N ASN A 326 18.37 -4.04 -1.39
CA ASN A 326 19.43 -4.78 -0.69
C ASN A 326 20.27 -5.68 -1.62
N ALA A 327 19.84 -5.89 -2.86
CA ALA A 327 20.55 -6.76 -3.82
C ALA A 327 21.70 -6.03 -4.57
N SER A 328 21.86 -4.72 -4.38
CA SER A 328 22.81 -3.90 -5.14
C SER A 328 23.67 -2.97 -4.28
N GLN A 329 24.02 -3.37 -3.05
CA GLN A 329 25.00 -2.65 -2.23
C GLN A 329 25.97 -3.62 -1.53
N ASN A 330 26.89 -4.19 -2.31
CA ASN A 330 28.26 -4.36 -1.82
C ASN A 330 29.02 -3.07 -2.16
N ASP A 331 28.91 -2.07 -1.29
CA ASP A 331 30.00 -1.15 -0.97
C ASP A 331 29.65 -0.36 0.28
N THR A 332 30.65 -0.25 1.15
CA THR A 332 30.59 -0.05 2.59
C THR A 332 30.42 1.42 3.04
N ASP A 333 29.90 1.56 4.27
CA ASP A 333 30.09 2.67 5.22
C ASP A 333 29.39 4.04 5.01
N ALA A 334 28.76 4.32 3.87
CA ALA A 334 28.04 5.58 3.67
C ALA A 334 26.58 5.58 4.22
N ASP A 335 25.88 4.44 4.14
CA ASP A 335 24.44 4.35 4.46
C ASP A 335 24.16 4.37 5.98
N THR A 336 25.10 3.90 6.79
CA THR A 336 25.04 4.01 8.26
C THR A 336 25.10 5.47 8.69
N ALA A 337 25.92 6.29 8.02
CA ALA A 337 26.02 7.72 8.32
C ALA A 337 24.77 8.50 7.87
N GLU A 338 24.16 8.16 6.73
CA GLU A 338 22.91 8.79 6.25
C GLU A 338 21.71 8.43 7.13
N ARG A 339 21.64 7.18 7.64
CA ARG A 339 20.60 6.72 8.59
C ARG A 339 20.77 7.33 9.99
N ILE A 340 22.01 7.47 10.47
CA ILE A 340 22.33 8.22 11.69
C ILE A 340 21.94 9.69 11.51
N ARG A 341 22.28 10.30 10.37
CA ARG A 341 21.95 11.68 10.05
C ARG A 341 20.43 11.93 9.91
N CYS A 342 19.67 10.98 9.37
CA CYS A 342 18.21 11.05 9.31
C CYS A 342 17.53 10.88 10.67
N ALA A 343 18.14 10.14 11.60
CA ALA A 343 17.69 10.07 13.00
C ALA A 343 18.03 11.37 13.75
N GLU A 344 19.24 11.91 13.54
CA GLU A 344 19.72 13.19 14.09
C GLU A 344 18.90 14.40 13.58
N LEU A 345 18.41 14.37 12.34
CA LEU A 345 17.58 15.43 11.75
C LEU A 345 16.13 15.48 12.29
N ARG A 346 15.68 14.44 13.01
CA ARG A 346 14.27 14.30 13.42
C ARG A 346 13.96 14.89 14.80
N ASN A 347 14.98 15.17 15.63
CA ASN A 347 14.90 15.99 16.85
C ASN A 347 13.70 15.69 17.78
N TYR A 348 13.34 14.41 17.96
CA TYR A 348 12.43 13.98 19.04
C TYR A 348 13.16 14.08 20.38
N PRO A 349 12.46 14.34 21.51
CA PRO A 349 13.07 14.15 22.82
C PRO A 349 13.48 12.69 23.03
N ASP A 350 14.38 12.46 23.97
CA ASP A 350 14.70 11.10 24.40
C ASP A 350 13.43 10.40 24.91
N PRO A 351 13.18 9.13 24.54
CA PRO A 351 12.00 8.39 24.97
C PRO A 351 11.83 8.35 26.50
N ASP A 352 10.61 8.60 26.96
CA ASP A 352 10.24 8.58 28.37
C ASP A 352 9.40 7.33 28.73
N LEU A 353 10.08 6.18 28.83
CA LEU A 353 9.45 4.89 29.16
C LEU A 353 8.85 4.85 30.58
N GLU A 354 9.32 5.70 31.50
CA GLU A 354 8.75 5.81 32.84
C GLU A 354 7.39 6.50 32.80
N LEU A 355 7.28 7.59 32.04
CA LEU A 355 6.01 8.24 31.78
C LEU A 355 5.05 7.33 31.01
N TRP A 356 5.54 6.57 30.02
CA TRP A 356 4.72 5.58 29.32
C TRP A 356 4.12 4.53 30.26
N LYS A 357 4.93 3.97 31.16
CA LYS A 357 4.46 3.04 32.21
C LYS A 357 3.47 3.72 33.16
N GLY A 358 3.74 4.96 33.54
CA GLY A 358 2.86 5.76 34.39
C GLY A 358 1.52 6.12 33.74
N LEU A 359 1.43 6.02 32.42
CA LEU A 359 0.21 6.12 31.62
C LEU A 359 -0.43 4.75 31.32
N ASP A 360 -0.09 3.73 32.12
CA ASP A 360 -0.58 2.35 32.00
C ASP A 360 -0.36 1.77 30.59
N GLU A 361 0.86 1.96 30.06
CA GLU A 361 1.27 1.50 28.73
C GLU A 361 0.30 1.96 27.63
N GLY A 362 -0.20 3.20 27.76
CA GLY A 362 -1.11 3.84 26.81
C GLY A 362 -2.60 3.67 27.11
N ARG A 363 -3.00 2.74 27.98
CA ARG A 363 -4.42 2.56 28.33
C ARG A 363 -5.00 3.77 29.05
N LEU A 364 -4.23 4.40 29.93
CA LEU A 364 -4.67 5.60 30.63
C LEU A 364 -4.66 6.82 29.70
N LEU A 365 -3.64 6.92 28.84
CA LEU A 365 -3.54 7.99 27.83
C LEU A 365 -4.77 8.03 26.92
N SER A 366 -5.25 6.88 26.46
CA SER A 366 -6.46 6.80 25.62
C SER A 366 -7.67 7.44 26.28
N LYS A 367 -7.88 7.20 27.58
CA LYS A 367 -9.00 7.77 28.35
C LYS A 367 -8.82 9.28 28.58
N VAL A 368 -7.59 9.70 28.89
CA VAL A 368 -7.23 11.11 29.05
C VAL A 368 -7.50 11.88 27.76
N LEU A 369 -7.14 11.33 26.60
CA LEU A 369 -7.35 11.98 25.31
C LEU A 369 -8.85 12.12 24.97
N ILE A 370 -9.68 11.13 25.30
CA ILE A 370 -11.13 11.24 25.14
C ILE A 370 -11.67 12.43 25.93
N ASP A 371 -11.38 12.48 27.23
CA ASP A 371 -11.82 13.56 28.12
C ASP A 371 -11.24 14.93 27.72
N PHE A 372 -9.96 14.98 27.35
CA PHE A 372 -9.32 16.18 26.86
C PHE A 372 -10.03 16.73 25.63
N TYR A 373 -10.28 15.89 24.62
CA TYR A 373 -10.95 16.32 23.40
C TYR A 373 -12.45 16.59 23.59
N ASP A 374 -13.11 16.00 24.59
CA ASP A 374 -14.45 16.43 24.99
C ASP A 374 -14.44 17.90 25.40
N HIS A 375 -13.50 18.30 26.28
CA HIS A 375 -13.38 19.68 26.72
C HIS A 375 -12.91 20.63 25.61
N VAL A 376 -12.01 20.19 24.72
CA VAL A 376 -11.54 21.01 23.58
C VAL A 376 -12.68 21.35 22.61
N TYR A 377 -13.60 20.41 22.36
CA TYR A 377 -14.73 20.65 21.45
C TYR A 377 -15.83 21.51 22.09
N ASP A 378 -15.95 21.49 23.41
CA ASP A 378 -16.87 22.35 24.16
C ASP A 378 -16.29 23.75 24.43
N ASP A 379 -14.99 23.94 24.21
CA ASP A 379 -14.29 25.19 24.48
C ASP A 379 -14.43 26.19 23.31
N PRO A 380 -14.96 27.41 23.53
CA PRO A 380 -15.19 28.37 22.46
C PRO A 380 -13.91 28.98 21.88
N LEU A 381 -12.78 28.93 22.59
CA LEU A 381 -11.49 29.41 22.10
C LEU A 381 -10.78 28.36 21.23
N LEU A 382 -10.97 27.07 21.53
CA LEU A 382 -10.26 25.98 20.84
C LEU A 382 -11.08 25.32 19.74
N SER A 383 -12.39 25.13 19.93
CA SER A 383 -13.25 24.43 18.97
C SER A 383 -13.18 24.94 17.52
N PRO A 384 -12.99 26.25 17.22
CA PRO A 384 -12.85 26.71 15.83
C PRO A 384 -11.65 26.11 15.09
N PHE A 385 -10.59 25.70 15.79
CA PHE A 385 -9.41 25.08 15.19
C PHE A 385 -9.63 23.61 14.76
N PHE A 386 -10.77 23.03 15.13
CA PHE A 386 -11.11 21.63 14.87
C PHE A 386 -12.34 21.48 13.95
N GLU A 387 -12.79 22.56 13.33
CA GLU A 387 -13.90 22.53 12.36
C GLU A 387 -13.57 21.59 11.19
N GLY A 388 -14.47 20.64 10.92
CA GLY A 388 -14.29 19.60 9.88
C GLY A 388 -13.38 18.42 10.27
N ALA A 389 -12.81 18.41 11.48
CA ALA A 389 -12.12 17.24 12.04
C ALA A 389 -13.07 16.42 12.93
N THR A 390 -12.96 15.09 12.91
CA THR A 390 -13.67 14.24 13.86
C THR A 390 -12.86 14.06 15.14
N LYS A 391 -13.51 14.11 16.30
CA LYS A 391 -12.90 13.87 17.61
C LYS A 391 -12.08 12.57 17.66
N GLN A 392 -12.63 11.48 17.15
CA GLN A 392 -11.98 10.16 17.11
C GLN A 392 -10.62 10.19 16.37
N ARG A 393 -10.60 10.75 15.15
CA ARG A 393 -9.38 10.90 14.35
C ARG A 393 -8.30 11.71 15.05
N LEU A 394 -8.67 12.74 15.83
CA LEU A 394 -7.71 13.56 16.56
C LEU A 394 -7.13 12.82 17.76
N ILE A 395 -7.98 12.09 18.50
CA ILE A 395 -7.55 11.21 19.60
C ILE A 395 -6.52 10.19 19.10
N GLU A 396 -6.81 9.49 18.00
CA GLU A 396 -5.92 8.46 17.43
C GLU A 396 -4.59 9.05 16.96
N LYS A 397 -4.62 10.20 16.29
CA LYS A 397 -3.40 10.90 15.87
C LYS A 397 -2.55 11.33 17.06
N GLN A 398 -3.16 11.93 18.08
CA GLN A 398 -2.44 12.37 19.27
C GLN A 398 -1.91 11.18 20.07
N TYR A 399 -2.67 10.08 20.15
CA TYR A 399 -2.23 8.84 20.79
C TYR A 399 -0.98 8.28 20.13
N ASN A 400 -1.01 8.11 18.80
CA ASN A 400 0.13 7.59 18.05
C ASN A 400 1.35 8.52 18.17
N PHE A 401 1.14 9.84 18.11
CA PHE A 401 2.21 10.82 18.31
C PHE A 401 2.88 10.65 19.67
N MET A 402 2.09 10.60 20.75
CA MET A 402 2.61 10.42 22.10
C MET A 402 3.24 9.03 22.30
N CYS A 403 2.68 7.98 21.71
CA CYS A 403 3.28 6.64 21.76
C CYS A 403 4.68 6.66 21.15
N GLN A 404 4.86 7.27 19.97
CA GLN A 404 6.17 7.42 19.34
C GLN A 404 7.14 8.26 20.17
N VAL A 405 6.68 9.39 20.71
CA VAL A 405 7.51 10.28 21.53
C VAL A 405 7.96 9.60 22.84
N LEU A 406 7.08 8.84 23.49
CA LEU A 406 7.35 8.24 24.80
C LEU A 406 8.10 6.90 24.72
N THR A 407 7.90 6.14 23.64
CA THR A 407 8.50 4.80 23.49
C THR A 407 9.69 4.76 22.52
N GLY A 408 9.76 5.72 21.59
CA GLY A 408 10.69 5.70 20.46
C GLY A 408 10.25 4.77 19.32
N GLU A 409 9.10 4.10 19.42
CA GLU A 409 8.55 3.26 18.36
C GLU A 409 7.99 4.12 17.21
N ASP A 410 8.27 3.74 15.96
CA ASP A 410 7.85 4.51 14.78
C ASP A 410 6.39 4.16 14.40
N VAL A 411 5.43 4.76 15.12
CA VAL A 411 3.99 4.48 15.02
C VAL A 411 3.13 5.69 14.63
N TYR A 412 3.71 6.90 14.59
CA TYR A 412 3.04 8.13 14.17
C TYR A 412 3.44 8.55 12.76
N PHE A 413 2.49 8.45 11.83
CA PHE A 413 2.68 8.82 10.43
C PHE A 413 1.99 10.15 10.04
N GLY A 414 1.58 10.94 11.04
CA GLY A 414 1.00 12.26 10.83
C GLY A 414 2.05 13.35 10.60
N GLU A 415 1.58 14.56 10.30
CA GLU A 415 2.47 15.72 10.14
C GLU A 415 3.10 16.12 11.48
N ARG A 416 4.35 16.61 11.46
CA ARG A 416 5.02 17.17 12.64
C ARG A 416 4.27 18.39 13.16
N PRO A 417 4.37 18.78 14.45
CA PRO A 417 3.68 19.96 14.99
C PRO A 417 3.82 21.20 14.11
N ARG A 418 5.03 21.50 13.61
CA ARG A 418 5.26 22.63 12.68
C ARG A 418 4.42 22.57 11.41
N SER A 419 4.35 21.40 10.78
CA SER A 419 3.59 21.18 9.55
C SER A 419 2.09 21.04 9.85
N ALA A 420 1.70 20.28 10.87
CA ALA A 420 0.30 20.08 11.25
C ALA A 420 -0.41 21.41 11.58
N HIS A 421 0.30 22.33 12.25
CA HIS A 421 -0.23 23.63 12.67
C HIS A 421 0.18 24.77 11.72
N HIS A 422 0.80 24.51 10.56
CA HIS A 422 1.42 25.55 9.74
C HIS A 422 0.48 26.73 9.42
N TRP A 423 -0.81 26.45 9.21
CA TRP A 423 -1.83 27.44 8.88
C TRP A 423 -2.52 28.11 10.09
N MET A 424 -2.41 27.53 11.29
CA MET A 424 -3.13 27.98 12.48
C MET A 424 -2.35 29.09 13.22
N VAL A 425 -2.88 30.29 13.38
CA VAL A 425 -2.26 31.29 14.25
C VAL A 425 -2.59 30.94 15.70
N ILE A 426 -1.62 30.40 16.43
CA ILE A 426 -1.78 29.94 17.82
C ILE A 426 -0.88 30.84 18.67
N SER A 427 -1.47 31.61 19.58
CA SER A 427 -0.71 32.45 20.51
C SER A 427 -0.20 31.62 21.69
N ASP A 428 0.75 32.17 22.46
CA ASP A 428 1.20 31.55 23.70
C ASP A 428 0.04 31.32 24.66
N GLU A 429 -0.85 32.30 24.83
CA GLU A 429 -2.01 32.20 25.72
C GLU A 429 -2.98 31.09 25.30
N LEU A 430 -3.17 30.89 23.99
CA LEU A 430 -4.05 29.85 23.47
C LEU A 430 -3.44 28.45 23.67
N LEU A 431 -2.13 28.30 23.44
CA LEU A 431 -1.45 27.03 23.70
C LEU A 431 -1.44 26.71 25.20
N ASP A 432 -1.16 27.69 26.05
CA ASP A 432 -1.19 27.56 27.51
C ASP A 432 -2.57 27.12 28.02
N HIS A 433 -3.64 27.69 27.45
CA HIS A 433 -5.00 27.30 27.75
C HIS A 433 -5.28 25.83 27.38
N ARG A 434 -4.85 25.40 26.18
CA ARG A 434 -4.98 24.01 25.73
C ARG A 434 -4.15 23.05 26.59
N GLU A 435 -2.93 23.41 26.96
CA GLU A 435 -2.07 22.63 27.87
C GLU A 435 -2.71 22.49 29.26
N ALA A 436 -3.34 23.55 29.78
CA ALA A 436 -4.06 23.49 31.05
C ALA A 436 -5.25 22.51 31.02
N LEU A 437 -5.96 22.39 29.88
CA LEU A 437 -7.00 21.37 29.69
C LEU A 437 -6.42 19.96 29.69
N MET A 438 -5.27 19.76 29.02
CA MET A 438 -4.58 18.46 29.01
C MET A 438 -4.14 18.05 30.42
N GLU A 439 -3.48 18.96 31.16
CA GLU A 439 -3.08 18.69 32.54
C GLU A 439 -4.28 18.40 33.44
N SER A 440 -5.38 19.13 33.28
CA SER A 440 -6.61 18.89 34.04
C SER A 440 -7.17 17.50 33.75
N SER A 441 -7.13 17.06 32.49
CA SER A 441 -7.55 15.72 32.07
C SER A 441 -6.64 14.65 32.68
N LEU A 442 -5.31 14.81 32.61
CA LEU A 442 -4.35 13.91 33.26
C LEU A 442 -4.62 13.79 34.77
N ARG A 443 -4.87 14.91 35.47
CA ARG A 443 -5.19 14.93 36.90
C ARG A 443 -6.51 14.23 37.21
N ARG A 444 -7.57 14.42 36.40
CA ARG A 444 -8.86 13.74 36.56
C ARG A 444 -8.75 12.22 36.48
N PHE A 445 -7.86 11.71 35.64
CA PHE A 445 -7.58 10.27 35.52
C PHE A 445 -6.53 9.76 36.52
N GLY A 446 -6.14 10.57 37.50
CA GLY A 446 -5.27 10.16 38.60
C GLY A 446 -3.80 10.01 38.23
N VAL A 447 -3.34 10.64 37.14
CA VAL A 447 -1.92 10.66 36.79
C VAL A 447 -1.14 11.43 37.87
N PRO A 448 -0.10 10.83 38.50
CA PRO A 448 0.71 11.48 39.51
C PRO A 448 1.29 12.83 39.06
N GLU A 449 1.32 13.82 39.95
CA GLU A 449 1.71 15.20 39.60
C GLU A 449 3.13 15.30 38.99
N TYR A 450 4.05 14.42 39.41
CA TYR A 450 5.39 14.40 38.81
C TYR A 450 5.38 13.92 37.35
N LEU A 451 4.46 13.03 36.96
CA LEU A 451 4.25 12.58 35.58
C LEU A 451 3.49 13.61 34.76
N VAL A 452 2.53 14.33 35.35
CA VAL A 452 1.87 15.49 34.71
C VAL A 452 2.92 16.54 34.33
N ARG A 453 3.85 16.86 35.24
CA ARG A 453 4.97 17.79 34.94
C ARG A 453 5.88 17.29 33.80
N ARG A 454 6.15 15.99 33.71
CA ARG A 454 6.95 15.40 32.62
C ARG A 454 6.20 15.45 31.29
N PHE A 455 4.91 15.15 31.28
CA PHE A 455 4.07 15.27 30.09
C PHE A 455 4.06 16.72 29.57
N ARG A 456 3.86 17.70 30.47
CA ARG A 456 3.94 19.13 30.12
C ARG A 456 5.30 19.49 29.53
N ALA A 457 6.39 19.02 30.14
CA ALA A 457 7.73 19.27 29.64
C ALA A 457 7.96 18.74 28.22
N ILE A 458 7.30 17.63 27.84
CA ILE A 458 7.35 17.10 26.48
C ILE A 458 6.56 17.98 25.50
N GLU A 459 5.36 18.42 25.87
CA GLU A 459 4.57 19.33 25.02
C GLU A 459 5.32 20.65 24.77
N GLU A 460 5.97 21.18 25.80
CA GLU A 460 6.73 22.43 25.76
C GLU A 460 7.89 22.42 24.76
N ILE A 461 8.49 21.24 24.48
CA ILE A 461 9.56 21.10 23.47
C ILE A 461 9.08 21.54 22.08
N TYR A 462 7.78 21.36 21.81
CA TYR A 462 7.16 21.69 20.53
C TYR A 462 6.56 23.09 20.48
N ARG A 463 6.64 23.90 21.55
CA ARG A 463 6.06 25.26 21.58
C ARG A 463 6.49 26.11 20.38
N LYS A 464 7.79 26.13 20.08
CA LYS A 464 8.37 26.87 18.93
C LYS A 464 7.88 26.39 17.56
N ASP A 465 7.30 25.19 17.50
CA ASP A 465 6.75 24.54 16.32
C ASP A 465 5.22 24.64 16.27
N ILE A 466 4.59 25.37 17.19
CA ILE A 466 3.14 25.55 17.25
C ILE A 466 2.81 27.05 17.31
N VAL A 467 3.43 27.77 18.25
CA VAL A 467 3.17 29.18 18.53
C VAL A 467 3.73 30.08 17.43
N LYS A 468 2.88 30.98 16.93
CA LYS A 468 3.24 31.96 15.90
C LYS A 468 2.21 33.09 15.81
N ASP A 469 2.70 34.25 15.42
CA ASP A 469 1.92 35.46 15.13
C ASP A 469 1.30 35.47 13.72
N LYS A 470 1.79 34.60 12.82
CA LYS A 470 1.31 34.46 11.45
C LYS A 470 1.49 33.03 10.92
N PRO A 471 0.70 32.59 9.92
CA PRO A 471 0.88 31.28 9.30
C PRO A 471 2.29 31.08 8.74
N TRP A 472 2.78 29.84 8.83
CA TRP A 472 4.00 29.40 8.18
C TRP A 472 3.68 28.66 6.90
N LYS A 473 4.54 28.81 5.88
CA LYS A 473 4.43 28.01 4.67
C LYS A 473 4.57 26.53 4.99
N LYS A 474 3.74 25.70 4.37
CA LYS A 474 3.85 24.24 4.52
C LYS A 474 5.09 23.78 3.77
N ILE A 475 5.97 23.01 4.42
CA ILE A 475 7.12 22.39 3.76
C ILE A 475 6.74 20.96 3.41
N VAL A 476 6.70 20.67 2.11
CA VAL A 476 6.44 19.32 1.58
C VAL A 476 7.59 18.99 0.62
N PHE A 477 8.38 17.95 0.95
CA PHE A 477 9.58 17.56 0.20
C PHE A 477 10.58 18.72 -0.07
N GLY A 478 10.77 19.61 0.91
CA GLY A 478 11.66 20.77 0.79
C GLY A 478 11.13 21.90 -0.10
N LYS A 479 9.86 21.85 -0.52
CA LYS A 479 9.18 22.92 -1.24
C LYS A 479 8.15 23.60 -0.36
N GLU A 480 8.10 24.93 -0.44
CA GLU A 480 7.13 25.74 0.29
C GLU A 480 5.82 25.84 -0.50
N LEU A 481 4.71 25.44 0.13
CA LEU A 481 3.36 25.65 -0.40
C LEU A 481 2.72 26.91 0.24
N PRO A 482 1.97 27.72 -0.53
CA PRO A 482 1.24 28.86 0.00
C PRO A 482 0.15 28.41 0.99
N VAL A 483 -0.10 29.26 1.99
CA VAL A 483 -1.01 28.99 3.13
C VAL A 483 -2.43 29.50 2.93
N GLU A 484 -2.59 30.44 1.99
CA GLU A 484 -3.79 31.24 1.77
C GLU A 484 -3.86 31.63 0.29
N GLY A 485 -5.05 32.03 -0.15
CA GLY A 485 -5.30 32.44 -1.53
C GLY A 485 -5.77 31.32 -2.45
N PHE A 486 -5.63 31.59 -3.74
CA PHE A 486 -6.25 30.82 -4.80
C PHE A 486 -5.22 30.34 -5.82
N ASP A 487 -5.42 29.12 -6.30
CA ASP A 487 -4.70 28.60 -7.47
C ASP A 487 -5.74 28.18 -8.53
N GLU A 488 -5.29 27.98 -9.76
CA GLU A 488 -6.16 27.59 -10.86
C GLU A 488 -5.92 26.14 -11.26
N MET A 489 -7.00 25.40 -11.47
CA MET A 489 -6.94 24.08 -12.07
C MET A 489 -8.00 23.95 -13.16
N THR A 490 -7.85 22.95 -14.02
CA THR A 490 -8.91 22.56 -14.97
C THR A 490 -9.65 21.39 -14.35
N MET A 491 -10.98 21.43 -14.32
CA MET A 491 -11.77 20.36 -13.73
C MET A 491 -11.69 19.11 -14.59
N ASP A 492 -11.25 18.02 -13.98
CA ASP A 492 -11.18 16.71 -14.64
C ASP A 492 -12.49 15.92 -14.49
N ASP A 493 -13.34 16.32 -13.53
CA ASP A 493 -14.70 15.81 -13.31
C ASP A 493 -15.67 16.97 -13.06
N ALA A 494 -16.93 16.79 -13.44
CA ALA A 494 -17.95 17.80 -13.20
C ALA A 494 -18.18 17.94 -11.68
N THR A 495 -18.17 19.17 -11.19
CA THR A 495 -18.42 19.48 -9.77
C THR A 495 -19.39 20.64 -9.66
N LEU A 496 -19.81 20.97 -8.44
CA LEU A 496 -20.57 22.19 -8.19
C LEU A 496 -19.63 23.29 -7.73
N CYS A 497 -19.88 24.51 -8.19
CA CYS A 497 -19.25 25.70 -7.64
C CYS A 497 -19.64 25.87 -6.17
N ASP A 498 -18.67 25.94 -5.26
CA ASP A 498 -18.91 26.14 -3.82
C ASP A 498 -19.57 27.49 -3.49
N SER A 499 -19.63 28.42 -4.45
CA SER A 499 -20.30 29.71 -4.30
C SER A 499 -21.73 29.72 -4.88
N CYS A 500 -21.88 29.49 -6.18
CA CYS A 500 -23.18 29.63 -6.86
C CYS A 500 -23.93 28.32 -7.05
N GLN A 501 -23.33 27.18 -6.66
CA GLN A 501 -23.88 25.83 -6.82
C GLN A 501 -24.22 25.46 -8.28
N GLN A 502 -23.72 26.23 -9.26
CA GLN A 502 -23.81 25.87 -10.67
C GLN A 502 -22.84 24.73 -10.97
N GLU A 503 -23.25 23.88 -11.90
CA GLU A 503 -22.41 22.81 -12.43
C GLU A 503 -21.22 23.41 -13.17
N ILE A 504 -20.03 22.96 -12.78
CA ILE A 504 -18.77 23.22 -13.44
C ILE A 504 -18.46 21.98 -14.25
N LEU A 505 -18.35 22.13 -15.56
CA LEU A 505 -18.19 21.00 -16.47
C LEU A 505 -16.72 20.57 -16.56
N VAL A 506 -16.52 19.32 -16.97
CA VAL A 506 -15.20 18.78 -17.30
C VAL A 506 -14.52 19.66 -18.36
N GLY A 507 -13.26 20.02 -18.12
CA GLY A 507 -12.48 20.89 -19.00
C GLY A 507 -12.61 22.39 -18.69
N GLU A 508 -13.47 22.80 -17.75
CA GLU A 508 -13.55 24.20 -17.34
C GLU A 508 -12.43 24.57 -16.36
N ARG A 509 -11.82 25.75 -16.58
CA ARG A 509 -10.82 26.30 -15.64
C ARG A 509 -11.51 26.94 -14.44
N VAL A 510 -11.25 26.35 -13.29
CA VAL A 510 -11.71 26.84 -11.99
C VAL A 510 -10.59 27.50 -11.23
N GLN A 511 -10.99 28.32 -10.27
CA GLN A 511 -10.12 28.80 -9.23
C GLN A 511 -10.46 28.03 -7.95
N TYR A 512 -9.48 27.48 -7.24
CA TYR A 512 -9.72 26.80 -5.97
C TYR A 512 -8.91 27.43 -4.85
N HIS A 513 -9.47 27.45 -3.65
CA HIS A 513 -8.79 27.98 -2.49
C HIS A 513 -7.78 26.95 -1.97
N VAL A 514 -6.49 27.29 -1.97
CA VAL A 514 -5.39 26.36 -1.63
C VAL A 514 -5.47 25.78 -0.21
N ARG A 515 -6.20 26.45 0.70
CA ARG A 515 -6.45 25.99 2.07
C ARG A 515 -7.73 25.17 2.18
N LEU A 516 -8.84 25.71 1.68
CA LEU A 516 -10.17 25.13 1.91
C LEU A 516 -10.53 24.02 0.92
N GLY A 517 -9.79 23.90 -0.18
CA GLY A 517 -10.14 23.00 -1.29
C GLY A 517 -11.40 23.41 -2.05
N LYS A 518 -12.05 24.51 -1.64
CA LYS A 518 -13.27 25.03 -2.27
C LYS A 518 -12.99 25.47 -3.69
N VAL A 519 -13.87 25.11 -4.61
CA VAL A 519 -13.76 25.30 -6.06
C VAL A 519 -14.78 26.34 -6.52
N TYR A 520 -14.30 27.32 -7.28
CA TYR A 520 -15.08 28.44 -7.79
C TYR A 520 -15.09 28.42 -9.31
N CYS A 521 -16.29 28.45 -9.90
CA CYS A 521 -16.47 28.56 -11.34
C CYS A 521 -15.89 29.88 -11.88
N LYS A 522 -15.79 30.01 -13.21
CA LYS A 522 -15.25 31.21 -13.87
C LYS A 522 -15.93 32.52 -13.44
N GLU A 523 -17.24 32.48 -13.18
CA GLU A 523 -18.04 33.64 -12.78
C GLU A 523 -17.97 33.93 -11.27
N CYS A 524 -17.51 32.97 -10.46
CA CYS A 524 -17.37 33.11 -9.01
C CYS A 524 -15.92 33.24 -8.55
N ARG A 525 -15.00 33.46 -9.49
CA ARG A 525 -13.58 33.69 -9.17
C ARG A 525 -13.48 34.87 -8.22
N GLN A 526 -12.74 34.69 -7.15
CA GLN A 526 -12.40 35.74 -6.22
C GLN A 526 -11.07 36.36 -6.65
N ASP A 527 -11.01 37.68 -6.69
CA ASP A 527 -9.77 38.38 -6.99
C ASP A 527 -8.72 38.05 -5.91
N SER A 528 -7.47 37.88 -6.33
CA SER A 528 -6.34 37.45 -5.50
C SER A 528 -5.88 38.51 -4.48
N THR A 529 -6.74 39.45 -4.08
CA THR A 529 -6.40 40.64 -3.30
C THR A 529 -7.39 40.96 -2.18
N ASP A 530 -7.93 39.95 -1.50
CA ASP A 530 -8.48 40.12 -0.14
C ASP A 530 -7.70 39.26 0.87
#